data_AF-A0A4V3I191-F1
#
_entry.id   AF-A0A4V3I191-F1
#
_cell.length_a   1.000
_cell.length_b   1.000
_cell.length_c   1.000
_cell.angle_alpha   90.00
_cell.angle_beta   90.00
_cell.angle_gamma   90.00
#
_symmetry.space_group_name_H-M   'P 1'
#
loop_
_entity.id
_entity.type
_entity.pdbx_description
1 polymer ?
#
loop_
_entity_poly.entity_id
_entity_poly.type
_entity_poly.pdbx_seq_one_letter_code
_entity_poly.pdbx_strand_id
1 'polypeptide(L)'
;MVAEDDKPGILDRYRARFPWFDHIMRMQERYQKVNGNFYAAGITYFTVFALFPLMMVGFAAMGFVLSRRPDTIAELRGRISGAISGEVGNQLINLMDTAIASRTSLGIAGLATAAWAGLGWMANVRAALSAMWEQPNDSDGFVRGKLSDLVALGSTFVALALTIAVTVVGNEKTILRILGWVGLHDISIPAVLLKVVTIAIATVLSWALFTWMIARLPRERLPFSSAVRAGLIAAIGFELFKQVASIYLSVIMHGPAGSTFGPVLGIMVFAYITARLLLYATAWAATSDANRSFVYVPPPEPVVITTRVETVERSSKLGVLAAFGAGAVGALGISWLGRGGD
;
A
#
# COMPACT_ATOMS: atom_id res chain seq x y z
N MET A 1 49.43 3.59 3.37
CA MET A 1 49.25 5.04 3.22
C MET A 1 47.99 5.39 4.00
N VAL A 2 48.17 6.22 5.03
CA VAL A 2 47.12 6.66 5.95
C VAL A 2 46.25 7.70 5.24
N ALA A 3 44.96 7.66 5.56
CA ALA A 3 43.85 8.43 5.00
C ALA A 3 44.14 9.91 4.73
N GLU A 4 43.69 10.39 3.57
CA GLU A 4 43.64 11.81 3.26
C GLU A 4 42.29 12.16 2.63
N ASP A 5 41.61 13.11 3.29
CA ASP A 5 40.36 13.82 2.97
C ASP A 5 39.00 13.16 3.29
N ASP A 6 38.80 12.79 4.57
CA ASP A 6 37.45 12.57 5.15
C ASP A 6 36.89 13.89 5.73
N LYS A 7 36.84 14.95 4.92
CA LYS A 7 36.06 16.14 5.30
C LYS A 7 34.59 15.81 5.05
N PRO A 8 33.71 15.89 6.07
CA PRO A 8 32.29 15.63 5.87
C PRO A 8 31.80 16.55 4.76
N GLY A 9 31.17 15.95 3.76
CA GLY A 9 30.66 16.67 2.60
C GLY A 9 29.72 17.78 3.03
N ILE A 10 29.47 18.75 2.16
CA ILE A 10 28.55 19.87 2.46
C ILE A 10 27.20 19.33 2.98
N LEU A 11 26.72 18.22 2.41
CA LEU A 11 25.50 17.53 2.82
C LEU A 11 25.58 16.96 4.25
N ASP A 12 26.69 16.34 4.64
CA ASP A 12 26.87 15.76 5.97
C ASP A 12 26.93 16.84 7.06
N ARG A 13 27.52 18.00 6.74
CA ARG A 13 27.49 19.17 7.62
C ARG A 13 26.08 19.71 7.83
N TYR A 14 25.25 19.75 6.77
CA TYR A 14 23.85 20.17 6.90
C TYR A 14 23.00 19.16 7.66
N ARG A 15 23.22 17.85 7.46
CA ARG A 15 22.57 16.78 8.24
C ARG A 15 22.91 16.89 9.73
N ALA A 16 24.18 17.12 10.06
CA ALA A 16 24.62 17.29 11.44
C ALA A 16 24.07 18.56 12.10
N ARG A 17 23.82 19.63 11.33
CA ARG A 17 23.32 20.92 11.84
C ARG A 17 21.80 20.96 12.00
N PHE A 18 21.05 20.27 11.16
CA PHE A 18 19.58 20.34 11.14
C PHE A 18 18.95 18.94 11.28
N PRO A 19 18.52 18.53 12.49
CA PRO A 19 17.94 17.21 12.73
C PRO A 19 16.69 16.91 11.88
N TRP A 20 15.89 17.93 11.55
CA TRP A 20 14.72 17.78 10.68
C TRP A 20 15.12 17.45 9.23
N PHE A 21 16.23 18.02 8.74
CA PHE A 21 16.73 17.79 7.39
C PHE A 21 17.35 16.40 7.28
N ASP A 22 18.09 15.99 8.30
CA ASP A 22 18.61 14.62 8.41
C ASP A 22 17.48 13.58 8.41
N HIS A 23 16.38 13.84 9.13
CA HIS A 23 15.23 12.94 9.12
C HIS A 23 14.57 12.85 7.74
N ILE A 24 14.37 13.97 7.03
CA ILE A 24 13.85 13.95 5.66
C ILE A 24 14.78 13.17 4.73
N MET A 25 16.08 13.35 4.86
CA MET A 25 17.06 12.67 4.02
C MET A 25 17.09 11.16 4.29
N ARG A 26 17.10 10.73 5.56
CA ARG A 26 16.95 9.33 5.95
C ARG A 26 15.66 8.70 5.41
N MET A 27 14.56 9.45 5.48
CA MET A 27 13.25 9.04 4.96
C MET A 27 13.32 8.82 3.44
N GLN A 28 13.92 9.75 2.71
CA GLN A 28 14.07 9.67 1.26
C GLN A 28 15.00 8.52 0.84
N GLU A 29 16.12 8.34 1.53
CA GLU A 29 17.05 7.21 1.32
C GLU A 29 16.35 5.87 1.54
N ARG A 30 15.59 5.73 2.64
CA ARG A 30 14.78 4.55 2.91
C ARG A 30 13.76 4.30 1.80
N TYR A 31 13.00 5.32 1.41
CA TYR A 31 11.99 5.21 0.35
C TYR A 31 12.60 4.74 -0.98
N GLN A 32 13.78 5.24 -1.34
CA GLN A 32 14.49 4.80 -2.53
C GLN A 32 15.04 3.38 -2.40
N LYS A 33 15.65 3.03 -1.26
CA LYS A 33 16.21 1.71 -0.98
C LYS A 33 15.19 0.59 -1.15
N VAL A 34 13.94 0.82 -0.76
CA VAL A 34 12.86 -0.17 -0.86
C VAL A 34 12.00 -0.01 -2.12
N ASN A 35 12.47 0.74 -3.14
CA ASN A 35 11.75 0.98 -4.39
C ASN A 35 10.32 1.52 -4.19
N GLY A 36 10.12 2.50 -3.30
CA GLY A 36 8.80 3.02 -2.97
C GLY A 36 8.00 3.53 -4.17
N ASN A 37 8.66 4.05 -5.20
CA ASN A 37 8.00 4.45 -6.45
C ASN A 37 7.38 3.25 -7.20
N PHE A 38 8.05 2.09 -7.18
CA PHE A 38 7.54 0.87 -7.80
C PHE A 38 6.30 0.36 -7.05
N TYR A 39 6.33 0.37 -5.72
CA TYR A 39 5.16 0.05 -4.90
C TYR A 39 4.00 1.03 -5.15
N ALA A 40 4.26 2.33 -5.23
CA ALA A 40 3.23 3.32 -5.55
C ALA A 40 2.59 3.06 -6.92
N ALA A 41 3.40 2.71 -7.93
CA ALA A 41 2.90 2.33 -9.25
C ALA A 41 2.05 1.04 -9.20
N GLY A 42 2.50 0.02 -8.45
CA GLY A 42 1.73 -1.20 -8.23
C GLY A 42 0.37 -0.94 -7.56
N ILE A 43 0.36 -0.18 -6.48
CA ILE A 43 -0.88 0.22 -5.79
C ILE A 43 -1.82 0.97 -6.75
N THR A 44 -1.27 1.84 -7.61
CA THR A 44 -2.05 2.56 -8.63
C THR A 44 -2.74 1.61 -9.58
N TYR A 45 -2.00 0.65 -10.15
CA TYR A 45 -2.55 -0.36 -11.05
C TYR A 45 -3.70 -1.13 -10.39
N PHE A 46 -3.49 -1.64 -9.17
CA PHE A 46 -4.53 -2.38 -8.45
C PHE A 46 -5.71 -1.50 -8.04
N THR A 47 -5.48 -0.21 -7.76
CA THR A 47 -6.56 0.74 -7.45
C THR A 47 -7.45 0.94 -8.67
N VAL A 48 -6.88 1.22 -9.84
CA VAL A 48 -7.65 1.39 -11.07
C VAL A 48 -8.37 0.10 -11.45
N PHE A 49 -7.71 -1.04 -11.31
CA PHE A 49 -8.32 -2.34 -11.57
C PHE A 49 -9.52 -2.62 -10.64
N ALA A 50 -9.41 -2.26 -9.36
CA ALA A 50 -10.48 -2.41 -8.38
C ALA A 50 -11.68 -1.45 -8.59
N LEU A 51 -11.53 -0.38 -9.38
CA LEU A 51 -12.64 0.52 -9.68
C LEU A 51 -13.74 -0.15 -10.49
N PHE A 52 -13.41 -1.06 -11.42
CA PHE A 52 -14.43 -1.71 -12.25
C PHE A 52 -15.42 -2.53 -11.41
N PRO A 53 -14.98 -3.46 -10.54
CA PRO A 53 -15.89 -4.15 -9.64
C PRO A 53 -16.63 -3.22 -8.67
N LEU A 54 -15.95 -2.18 -8.15
CA LEU A 54 -16.60 -1.21 -7.26
C LEU A 54 -17.72 -0.45 -7.97
N MET A 55 -17.52 -0.07 -9.24
CA MET A 55 -18.58 0.53 -10.06
C MET A 55 -19.72 -0.46 -10.28
N MET A 56 -19.46 -1.74 -10.54
CA MET A 56 -20.52 -2.76 -10.66
C MET A 56 -21.35 -2.87 -9.36
N VAL A 57 -20.69 -2.88 -8.20
CA VAL A 57 -21.36 -2.87 -6.89
C VAL A 57 -22.17 -1.59 -6.70
N GLY A 58 -21.62 -0.43 -7.10
CA GLY A 58 -22.33 0.86 -7.07
C GLY A 58 -23.57 0.87 -7.95
N PHE A 59 -23.48 0.36 -9.19
CA PHE A 59 -24.63 0.21 -10.09
C PHE A 59 -25.68 -0.74 -9.52
N ALA A 60 -25.27 -1.87 -8.96
CA ALA A 60 -26.18 -2.80 -8.31
C ALA A 60 -26.88 -2.14 -7.12
N ALA A 61 -26.14 -1.43 -6.26
CA ALA A 61 -26.70 -0.70 -5.12
C ALA A 61 -27.73 0.36 -5.58
N MET A 62 -27.40 1.15 -6.62
CA MET A 62 -28.36 2.08 -7.21
C MET A 62 -29.58 1.34 -7.79
N GLY A 63 -29.40 0.24 -8.52
CA GLY A 63 -30.49 -0.57 -9.03
C GLY A 63 -31.41 -1.12 -7.92
N PHE A 64 -30.86 -1.50 -6.77
CA PHE A 64 -31.64 -1.90 -5.60
C PHE A 64 -32.40 -0.73 -4.97
N VAL A 65 -31.82 0.46 -4.90
CA VAL A 65 -32.49 1.67 -4.38
C VAL A 65 -33.59 2.14 -5.33
N LEU A 66 -33.31 2.22 -6.63
CA LEU A 66 -34.24 2.67 -7.66
C LEU A 66 -35.38 1.67 -7.86
N SER A 67 -35.13 0.36 -7.78
CA SER A 67 -36.22 -0.64 -7.91
C SER A 67 -37.31 -0.52 -6.85
N ARG A 68 -37.04 0.18 -5.73
CA ARG A 68 -38.01 0.49 -4.68
C ARG A 68 -38.72 1.85 -4.86
N ARG A 69 -38.41 2.61 -5.91
CA ARG A 69 -38.94 3.96 -6.18
C ARG A 69 -39.37 4.13 -7.65
N PRO A 70 -40.50 3.55 -8.06
CA PRO A 70 -40.98 3.63 -9.45
C PRO A 70 -41.23 5.06 -9.92
N ASP A 71 -41.69 5.95 -9.04
CA ASP A 71 -41.94 7.36 -9.36
C ASP A 71 -40.66 8.11 -9.76
N THR A 72 -39.55 7.82 -9.07
CA THR A 72 -38.23 8.39 -9.36
C THR A 72 -37.69 7.89 -10.70
N ILE A 73 -37.94 6.62 -11.06
CA ILE A 73 -37.56 6.07 -12.36
C ILE A 73 -38.33 6.76 -13.49
N ALA A 74 -39.64 6.97 -13.32
CA ALA A 74 -40.47 7.67 -14.31
C ALA A 74 -40.00 9.11 -14.54
N GLU A 75 -39.67 9.82 -13.46
CA GLU A 75 -39.12 11.19 -13.53
C GLU A 75 -37.75 11.23 -14.22
N LEU A 76 -36.84 10.31 -13.88
CA LEU A 76 -35.54 10.18 -14.54
C LEU A 76 -35.69 9.89 -16.03
N ARG A 77 -36.60 8.98 -16.40
CA ARG A 77 -36.89 8.65 -17.81
C ARG A 77 -37.39 9.88 -18.57
N GLY A 78 -38.31 10.64 -17.99
CA GLY A 78 -38.82 11.90 -18.57
C GLY A 78 -37.76 12.99 -18.70
N ARG A 79 -36.83 13.10 -17.75
CA ARG A 79 -35.69 14.03 -17.85
C ARG A 79 -34.68 13.61 -18.91
N ILE A 80 -34.38 12.32 -19.04
CA ILE A 80 -33.45 11.81 -20.06
C ILE A 80 -34.05 12.02 -21.46
N SER A 81 -35.31 11.64 -21.67
CA SER A 81 -35.98 11.82 -22.97
C SER A 81 -36.18 13.30 -23.34
N GLY A 82 -36.36 14.17 -22.34
CA GLY A 82 -36.47 15.61 -22.53
C GLY A 82 -35.13 16.33 -22.78
N ALA A 83 -34.02 15.82 -22.24
CA ALA A 83 -32.70 16.44 -22.38
C ALA A 83 -31.88 15.91 -23.57
N ILE A 84 -32.08 14.63 -23.94
CA ILE A 84 -31.31 13.96 -24.99
C ILE A 84 -32.30 13.22 -25.90
N SER A 85 -32.61 13.84 -27.04
CA SER A 85 -33.46 13.25 -28.06
C SER A 85 -32.68 12.28 -28.96
N GLY A 86 -33.33 11.19 -29.39
CA GLY A 86 -32.79 10.24 -30.37
C GLY A 86 -32.19 8.96 -29.78
N GLU A 87 -31.40 8.25 -30.58
CA GLU A 87 -30.82 6.92 -30.27
C GLU A 87 -30.07 6.90 -28.93
N VAL A 88 -29.33 7.97 -28.62
CA VAL A 88 -28.52 8.10 -27.41
C VAL A 88 -29.39 8.12 -26.14
N GLY A 89 -30.53 8.83 -26.19
CA GLY A 89 -31.48 8.87 -25.07
C GLY A 89 -32.11 7.50 -24.81
N ASN A 90 -32.45 6.77 -25.87
CA ASN A 90 -32.98 5.41 -25.77
C ASN A 90 -31.94 4.41 -25.25
N GLN A 91 -30.68 4.53 -25.67
CA GLN A 91 -29.58 3.72 -25.12
C GLN A 91 -29.40 3.95 -23.61
N LEU A 92 -29.43 5.20 -23.16
CA LEU A 92 -29.34 5.55 -21.73
C LEU A 92 -30.49 4.93 -20.91
N ILE A 93 -31.72 4.99 -21.43
CA ILE A 93 -32.90 4.39 -20.78
C ILE A 93 -32.76 2.86 -20.74
N ASN A 94 -32.35 2.23 -21.84
CA ASN A 94 -32.15 0.78 -21.90
C ASN A 94 -31.03 0.31 -20.96
N LEU A 95 -29.93 1.06 -20.84
CA LEU A 95 -28.86 0.78 -19.88
C LEU A 95 -29.37 0.85 -18.44
N MET A 96 -30.20 1.85 -18.11
CA MET A 96 -30.83 1.98 -16.80
C MET A 96 -31.77 0.80 -16.50
N ASP A 97 -32.66 0.47 -17.42
CA ASP A 97 -33.62 -0.64 -17.27
C ASP A 97 -32.88 -1.98 -17.14
N THR A 98 -31.83 -2.19 -17.92
CA THR A 98 -30.96 -3.38 -17.85
C THR A 98 -30.22 -3.46 -16.51
N ALA A 99 -29.70 -2.34 -16.01
CA ALA A 99 -29.03 -2.28 -14.71
C ALA A 99 -29.98 -2.60 -13.54
N ILE A 100 -31.24 -2.13 -13.61
CA ILE A 100 -32.27 -2.42 -12.60
C ILE A 100 -32.71 -3.88 -12.67
N ALA A 101 -32.92 -4.43 -13.88
CA ALA A 101 -33.31 -5.83 -14.07
C ALA A 101 -32.20 -6.78 -13.64
N SER A 102 -30.95 -6.46 -13.97
CA SER A 102 -29.77 -7.30 -13.70
C SER A 102 -29.12 -7.00 -12.34
N ARG A 103 -29.74 -6.18 -11.48
CA ARG A 103 -29.16 -5.71 -10.20
C ARG A 103 -28.60 -6.82 -9.31
N THR A 104 -29.27 -7.97 -9.24
CA THR A 104 -28.84 -9.10 -8.42
C THR A 104 -27.62 -9.80 -9.04
N SER A 105 -27.63 -10.02 -10.35
CA SER A 105 -26.50 -10.65 -11.07
C SER A 105 -25.27 -9.74 -11.05
N LEU A 106 -25.44 -8.46 -11.40
CA LEU A 106 -24.39 -7.44 -11.33
C LEU A 106 -23.87 -7.25 -9.90
N GLY A 107 -24.75 -7.33 -8.90
CA GLY A 107 -24.38 -7.22 -7.50
C GLY A 107 -23.53 -8.41 -7.03
N ILE A 108 -23.94 -9.64 -7.31
CA ILE A 108 -23.19 -10.84 -6.93
C ILE A 108 -21.85 -10.90 -7.67
N ALA A 109 -21.85 -10.72 -9.00
CA ALA A 109 -20.64 -10.73 -9.81
C ALA A 109 -19.70 -9.58 -9.40
N GLY A 110 -20.26 -8.39 -9.18
CA GLY A 110 -19.54 -7.21 -8.70
C GLY A 110 -18.92 -7.43 -7.33
N LEU A 111 -19.65 -7.99 -6.36
CA LEU A 111 -19.12 -8.29 -5.02
C LEU A 111 -18.04 -9.37 -5.06
N ALA A 112 -18.23 -10.44 -5.85
CA ALA A 112 -17.24 -11.50 -5.99
C ALA A 112 -15.93 -10.97 -6.61
N THR A 113 -16.04 -10.20 -7.70
CA THR A 113 -14.88 -9.58 -8.35
C THR A 113 -14.26 -8.48 -7.50
N ALA A 114 -15.05 -7.71 -6.74
CA ALA A 114 -14.56 -6.68 -5.83
C ALA A 114 -13.84 -7.28 -4.63
N ALA A 115 -14.33 -8.39 -4.08
CA ALA A 115 -13.63 -9.13 -3.04
C ALA A 115 -12.28 -9.65 -3.55
N TRP A 116 -12.25 -10.21 -4.77
CA TRP A 116 -11.01 -10.70 -5.37
C TRP A 116 -10.01 -9.58 -5.67
N ALA A 117 -10.43 -8.52 -6.37
CA ALA A 117 -9.59 -7.37 -6.70
C ALA A 117 -9.15 -6.59 -5.44
N GLY A 118 -10.07 -6.41 -4.49
CA GLY A 118 -9.82 -5.75 -3.22
C GLY A 118 -8.85 -6.51 -2.34
N LEU A 119 -8.93 -7.85 -2.28
CA LEU A 119 -7.93 -8.69 -1.62
C LEU A 119 -6.54 -8.49 -2.23
N GLY A 120 -6.45 -8.45 -3.56
CA GLY A 120 -5.20 -8.14 -4.26
C GLY A 120 -4.66 -6.76 -3.92
N TRP A 121 -5.52 -5.73 -3.93
CA TRP A 121 -5.15 -4.37 -3.55
C TRP A 121 -4.64 -4.30 -2.11
N MET A 122 -5.35 -4.91 -1.16
CA MET A 122 -4.97 -4.95 0.26
C MET A 122 -3.62 -5.64 0.47
N ALA A 123 -3.40 -6.79 -0.17
CA ALA A 123 -2.14 -7.51 -0.07
C ALA A 123 -0.96 -6.67 -0.58
N ASN A 124 -1.14 -5.93 -1.68
CA ASN A 124 -0.10 -5.05 -2.22
C ASN A 124 0.14 -3.81 -1.36
N VAL A 125 -0.91 -3.18 -0.83
CA VAL A 125 -0.75 -2.05 0.11
C VAL A 125 -0.06 -2.51 1.39
N ARG A 126 -0.47 -3.65 1.96
CA ARG A 126 0.17 -4.28 3.11
C ARG A 126 1.65 -4.57 2.85
N ALA A 127 1.97 -5.17 1.71
CA ALA A 127 3.34 -5.47 1.31
C ALA A 127 4.18 -4.19 1.16
N ALA A 128 3.64 -3.17 0.49
CA ALA A 128 4.31 -1.89 0.32
C ALA A 128 4.59 -1.18 1.65
N LEU A 129 3.60 -1.14 2.55
CA LEU A 129 3.76 -0.55 3.87
C LEU A 129 4.76 -1.34 4.71
N SER A 130 4.69 -2.67 4.71
CA SER A 130 5.63 -3.53 5.45
C SER A 130 7.06 -3.37 4.90
N ALA A 131 7.21 -3.20 3.59
CA ALA A 131 8.50 -2.92 2.95
C ALA A 131 9.08 -1.57 3.39
N MET A 132 8.27 -0.52 3.57
CA MET A 132 8.76 0.76 4.14
C MET A 132 9.36 0.58 5.55
N TRP A 133 8.86 -0.40 6.31
CA TRP A 133 9.38 -0.77 7.62
C TRP A 133 10.54 -1.78 7.57
N GLU A 134 11.00 -2.17 6.37
CA GLU A 134 12.03 -3.22 6.18
C GLU A 134 11.69 -4.54 6.89
N GLN A 135 10.40 -4.82 7.08
CA GLN A 135 9.93 -6.05 7.71
C GLN A 135 10.11 -7.24 6.75
N PRO A 136 10.51 -8.42 7.25
CA PRO A 136 10.55 -9.63 6.45
C PRO A 136 9.21 -9.89 5.78
N ASN A 137 9.27 -10.36 4.54
CA ASN A 137 8.07 -10.76 3.82
C ASN A 137 7.56 -12.15 4.28
N ASP A 138 7.67 -12.47 5.57
CA ASP A 138 7.20 -13.75 6.10
C ASP A 138 5.67 -13.77 6.12
N SER A 139 5.11 -14.80 5.51
CA SER A 139 3.67 -14.97 5.40
C SER A 139 3.14 -15.49 6.74
N ASP A 140 2.43 -14.65 7.49
CA ASP A 140 1.40 -15.14 8.39
C ASP A 140 0.50 -16.11 7.59
N GLY A 141 0.20 -17.29 8.15
CA GLY A 141 -0.43 -18.39 7.42
C GLY A 141 -1.56 -17.95 6.47
N PHE A 142 -1.55 -18.50 5.24
CA PHE A 142 -2.35 -18.07 4.07
C PHE A 142 -3.81 -17.68 4.38
N VAL A 143 -4.47 -18.44 5.26
CA VAL A 143 -5.87 -18.21 5.64
C VAL A 143 -6.04 -17.01 6.58
N ARG A 144 -5.18 -16.86 7.60
CA ARG A 144 -5.23 -15.73 8.55
C ARG A 144 -4.91 -14.41 7.85
N GLY A 145 -3.92 -14.41 6.96
CA GLY A 145 -3.58 -13.23 6.15
C GLY A 145 -4.78 -12.75 5.31
N LYS A 146 -5.41 -13.66 4.57
CA LYS A 146 -6.59 -13.33 3.74
C LYS A 146 -7.80 -12.87 4.54
N LEU A 147 -8.07 -13.46 5.71
CA LEU A 147 -9.18 -13.02 6.54
C LEU A 147 -8.93 -11.62 7.14
N SER A 148 -7.69 -11.35 7.56
CA SER A 148 -7.26 -10.02 8.00
C SER A 148 -7.40 -8.99 6.86
N ASP A 149 -6.99 -9.37 5.64
CA ASP A 149 -7.17 -8.55 4.43
C ASP A 149 -8.65 -8.28 4.14
N LEU A 150 -9.54 -9.28 4.27
CA LEU A 150 -10.99 -9.09 4.09
C LEU A 150 -11.59 -8.13 5.12
N VAL A 151 -11.24 -8.27 6.40
CA VAL A 151 -11.72 -7.36 7.45
C VAL A 151 -11.22 -5.95 7.21
N ALA A 152 -9.95 -5.80 6.86
CA ALA A 152 -9.33 -4.52 6.59
C ALA A 152 -9.85 -3.88 5.28
N LEU A 153 -10.18 -4.69 4.27
CA LEU A 153 -10.88 -4.24 3.06
C LEU A 153 -12.27 -3.72 3.43
N GLY A 154 -13.02 -4.47 4.24
CA GLY A 154 -14.35 -4.09 4.71
C GLY A 154 -14.34 -2.77 5.49
N SER A 155 -13.40 -2.59 6.42
CA SER A 155 -13.29 -1.33 7.16
C SER A 155 -12.88 -0.16 6.27
N THR A 156 -11.99 -0.39 5.28
CA THR A 156 -11.62 0.63 4.29
C THR A 156 -12.84 1.04 3.46
N PHE A 157 -13.65 0.07 3.03
CA PHE A 157 -14.87 0.32 2.28
C PHE A 157 -15.89 1.13 3.11
N VAL A 158 -16.08 0.78 4.38
CA VAL A 158 -16.97 1.54 5.29
C VAL A 158 -16.44 2.96 5.50
N ALA A 159 -15.14 3.14 5.72
CA ALA A 159 -14.53 4.46 5.87
C ALA A 159 -14.70 5.31 4.61
N LEU A 160 -14.52 4.72 3.42
CA LEU A 160 -14.74 5.37 2.14
C LEU A 160 -16.21 5.76 1.96
N ALA A 161 -17.14 4.86 2.26
CA ALA A 161 -18.58 5.10 2.19
C ALA A 161 -19.01 6.24 3.13
N LEU A 162 -18.51 6.26 4.37
CA LEU A 162 -18.73 7.34 5.32
C LEU A 162 -18.17 8.67 4.81
N THR A 163 -16.98 8.65 4.23
CA THR A 163 -16.36 9.85 3.64
C THR A 163 -17.19 10.42 2.50
N ILE A 164 -17.69 9.55 1.62
CA ILE A 164 -18.59 9.95 0.53
C ILE A 164 -19.91 10.47 1.11
N ALA A 165 -20.50 9.80 2.09
CA ALA A 165 -21.75 10.23 2.72
C ALA A 165 -21.61 11.62 3.35
N VAL A 166 -20.55 11.87 4.09
CA VAL A 166 -20.23 13.20 4.64
C VAL A 166 -20.04 14.23 3.54
N THR A 167 -19.36 13.87 2.45
CA THR A 167 -19.15 14.79 1.31
C THR A 167 -20.47 15.16 0.63
N VAL A 168 -21.39 14.21 0.45
CA VAL A 168 -22.72 14.45 -0.14
C VAL A 168 -23.62 15.26 0.79
N VAL A 169 -23.57 14.98 2.09
CA VAL A 169 -24.29 15.74 3.12
C VAL A 169 -23.72 17.14 3.24
N GLY A 170 -22.41 17.33 3.08
CA GLY A 170 -21.71 18.60 3.12
C GLY A 170 -22.04 19.57 1.98
N ASN A 171 -22.87 19.15 1.01
CA ASN A 171 -23.33 20.00 -0.08
C ASN A 171 -24.39 20.99 0.44
N GLU A 172 -24.24 22.28 0.14
CA GLU A 172 -25.03 23.38 0.71
C GLU A 172 -26.55 23.15 0.60
N LYS A 173 -27.00 22.63 -0.55
CA LYS A 173 -28.41 22.28 -0.80
C LYS A 173 -28.92 21.14 0.08
N THR A 174 -28.06 20.17 0.42
CA THR A 174 -28.40 19.05 1.29
C THR A 174 -28.42 19.47 2.75
N ILE A 175 -27.46 20.30 3.18
CA ILE A 175 -27.40 20.86 4.55
C ILE A 175 -28.65 21.68 4.84
N LEU A 176 -29.04 22.60 3.93
CA LEU A 176 -30.25 23.42 4.09
C LEU A 176 -31.53 22.55 4.17
N ARG A 177 -31.59 21.45 3.42
CA ARG A 177 -32.71 20.50 3.46
C ARG A 177 -32.78 19.72 4.78
N ILE A 178 -31.64 19.34 5.34
CA ILE A 178 -31.53 18.67 6.64
C ILE A 178 -31.85 19.64 7.79
N LEU A 179 -31.34 20.88 7.73
CA LEU A 179 -31.68 21.93 8.70
C LEU A 179 -33.19 22.25 8.71
N GLY A 180 -33.81 22.24 7.53
CA GLY A 180 -35.26 22.36 7.38
C GLY A 180 -36.04 21.19 8.02
N TRP A 181 -35.50 19.96 7.98
CA TRP A 181 -36.07 18.80 8.68
C TRP A 181 -35.91 18.87 10.21
N VAL A 182 -34.85 19.51 10.70
CA VAL A 182 -34.56 19.68 12.14
C VAL A 182 -35.28 20.90 12.73
N GLY A 183 -36.02 21.67 11.92
CA GLY A 183 -36.83 22.81 12.37
C GLY A 183 -36.05 24.10 12.61
N LEU A 184 -34.77 24.15 12.22
CA LEU A 184 -33.91 25.34 12.31
C LEU A 184 -34.08 26.17 11.03
N HIS A 185 -35.25 26.80 10.87
CA HIS A 185 -35.57 27.61 9.68
C HIS A 185 -34.82 28.96 9.64
N ASP A 186 -34.37 29.50 10.78
CA ASP A 186 -33.93 30.90 10.90
C ASP A 186 -32.45 31.10 11.23
N ILE A 187 -31.65 30.03 11.34
CA ILE A 187 -30.21 30.19 11.55
C ILE A 187 -29.55 30.39 10.19
N SER A 188 -29.31 31.65 9.82
CA SER A 188 -28.39 32.00 8.74
C SER A 188 -26.96 31.61 9.15
N ILE A 189 -26.63 30.32 9.05
CA ILE A 189 -25.25 29.87 9.21
C ILE A 189 -24.46 30.45 8.03
N PRO A 190 -23.39 31.24 8.27
CA PRO A 190 -22.58 31.77 7.19
C PRO A 190 -22.09 30.62 6.31
N ALA A 191 -22.28 30.69 4.99
CA ALA A 191 -21.84 29.65 4.05
C ALA A 191 -20.34 29.33 4.21
N VAL A 192 -19.55 30.33 4.63
CA VAL A 192 -18.12 30.18 4.99
C VAL A 192 -17.93 29.23 6.15
N LEU A 193 -18.75 29.31 7.21
CA LEU A 193 -18.65 28.42 8.38
C LEU A 193 -19.00 26.98 8.01
N LEU A 194 -20.07 26.77 7.23
CA LEU A 194 -20.43 25.44 6.72
C LEU A 194 -19.30 24.84 5.88
N LYS A 195 -18.70 25.63 4.99
CA LYS A 195 -17.58 25.19 4.16
C LYS A 195 -16.35 24.81 5.01
N VAL A 196 -16.01 25.62 6.02
CA VAL A 196 -14.90 25.34 6.94
C VAL A 196 -15.14 24.05 7.71
N VAL A 197 -16.35 23.85 8.24
CA VAL A 197 -16.72 22.63 8.97
C VAL A 197 -16.64 21.40 8.06
N THR A 198 -17.17 21.46 6.84
CA THR A 198 -17.09 20.34 5.88
C THR A 198 -15.64 20.00 5.55
N ILE A 199 -14.78 21.00 5.30
CA ILE A 199 -13.35 20.78 5.03
C ILE A 199 -12.66 20.18 6.26
N ALA A 200 -12.97 20.67 7.47
CA ALA A 200 -12.40 20.16 8.71
C ALA A 200 -12.77 18.68 8.91
N ILE A 201 -14.05 18.32 8.73
CA ILE A 201 -14.51 16.93 8.84
C ILE A 201 -13.83 16.05 7.78
N ALA A 202 -13.76 16.50 6.53
CA ALA A 202 -13.07 15.76 5.46
C ALA A 202 -11.58 15.55 5.76
N THR A 203 -10.93 16.55 6.36
CA THR A 203 -9.51 16.47 6.78
C THR A 203 -9.35 15.47 7.92
N VAL A 204 -10.23 15.49 8.93
CA VAL A 204 -10.22 14.55 10.05
C VAL A 204 -10.47 13.12 9.58
N LEU A 205 -11.39 12.91 8.64
CA LEU A 205 -11.65 11.60 8.04
C LEU A 205 -10.43 11.09 7.26
N SER A 206 -9.82 11.94 6.44
CA SER A 206 -8.60 11.60 5.71
C SER A 206 -7.46 11.26 6.68
N TRP A 207 -7.31 12.04 7.74
CA TRP A 207 -6.34 11.79 8.81
C TRP A 207 -6.58 10.46 9.53
N ALA A 208 -7.82 10.17 9.89
CA ALA A 208 -8.19 8.90 10.51
C ALA A 208 -7.92 7.72 9.57
N LEU A 209 -8.24 7.86 8.29
CA LEU A 209 -8.00 6.85 7.27
C LEU A 209 -6.51 6.57 7.09
N PHE A 210 -5.69 7.59 6.87
CA PHE A 210 -4.24 7.41 6.73
C PHE A 210 -3.60 6.86 8.00
N THR A 211 -4.00 7.36 9.17
CA THR A 211 -3.53 6.85 10.47
C THR A 211 -3.87 5.37 10.64
N TRP A 212 -5.11 4.99 10.33
CA TRP A 212 -5.55 3.60 10.40
C TRP A 212 -4.78 2.72 9.41
N MET A 213 -4.60 3.18 8.17
CA MET A 213 -3.83 2.47 7.16
C MET A 213 -2.39 2.24 7.63
N ILE A 214 -1.71 3.28 8.12
CA ILE A 214 -0.32 3.20 8.58
C ILE A 214 -0.22 2.32 9.83
N ALA A 215 -1.15 2.43 10.79
CA ALA A 215 -1.07 1.69 12.05
C ALA A 215 -1.44 0.20 11.94
N ARG A 216 -2.41 -0.14 11.08
CA ARG A 216 -3.09 -1.45 11.12
C ARG A 216 -2.77 -2.37 9.94
N LEU A 217 -2.40 -1.82 8.79
CA LEU A 217 -2.11 -2.62 7.61
C LEU A 217 -0.76 -3.34 7.66
N PRO A 218 0.34 -2.75 8.17
CA PRO A 218 1.62 -3.45 8.28
C PRO A 218 1.50 -4.77 9.06
N ARG A 219 2.39 -5.72 8.78
CA ARG A 219 2.35 -7.05 9.40
C ARG A 219 2.65 -6.97 10.89
N GLU A 220 3.63 -6.16 11.28
CA GLU A 220 3.90 -5.91 12.69
C GLU A 220 3.19 -4.66 13.19
N ARG A 221 2.75 -4.72 14.45
CA ARG A 221 2.03 -3.61 15.08
C ARG A 221 2.99 -2.45 15.34
N LEU A 222 2.64 -1.29 14.79
CA LEU A 222 3.39 -0.08 14.99
C LEU A 222 2.88 0.72 16.19
N PRO A 223 3.74 1.51 16.84
CA PRO A 223 3.29 2.42 17.88
C PRO A 223 2.29 3.44 17.32
N PHE A 224 1.08 3.44 17.88
CA PHE A 224 -0.04 4.25 17.41
C PHE A 224 0.29 5.76 17.38
N SER A 225 1.09 6.25 18.33
CA SER A 225 1.55 7.64 18.38
C SER A 225 2.33 8.07 17.12
N SER A 226 3.16 7.17 16.59
CA SER A 226 3.95 7.44 15.39
C SER A 226 3.07 7.41 14.14
N ALA A 227 2.10 6.48 14.08
CA ALA A 227 1.15 6.39 12.99
C ALA A 227 0.22 7.61 12.92
N VAL A 228 -0.22 8.14 14.06
CA VAL A 228 -1.07 9.35 14.14
C VAL A 228 -0.37 10.57 13.57
N ARG A 229 0.91 10.78 13.92
CA ARG A 229 1.73 11.91 13.40
C ARG A 229 1.98 11.77 11.91
N ALA A 230 2.33 10.57 11.45
CA ALA A 230 2.53 10.28 10.04
C ALA A 230 1.25 10.45 9.23
N GLY A 231 0.12 9.95 9.76
CA GLY A 231 -1.19 10.13 9.18
C GLY A 231 -1.57 11.60 9.04
N LEU A 232 -1.17 12.46 10.00
CA LEU A 232 -1.45 13.89 9.94
C LEU A 232 -0.68 14.55 8.78
N ILE A 233 0.60 14.20 8.61
CA ILE A 233 1.42 14.67 7.48
C ILE A 233 0.81 14.22 6.15
N ALA A 234 0.39 12.94 6.07
CA ALA A 234 -0.29 12.42 4.89
C ALA A 234 -1.59 13.18 4.59
N ALA A 235 -2.41 13.44 5.62
CA ALA A 235 -3.67 14.15 5.46
C ALA A 235 -3.49 15.59 4.99
N ILE A 236 -2.53 16.32 5.58
CA ILE A 236 -2.21 17.69 5.13
C ILE A 236 -1.73 17.67 3.68
N GLY A 237 -0.81 16.77 3.34
CA GLY A 237 -0.33 16.60 1.96
C GLY A 237 -1.45 16.22 0.99
N PHE A 238 -2.39 15.39 1.42
CA PHE A 238 -3.54 14.96 0.62
C PHE A 238 -4.54 16.10 0.40
N GLU A 239 -4.83 16.92 1.40
CA GLU A 239 -5.69 18.09 1.24
C GLU A 239 -5.07 19.13 0.31
N LEU A 240 -3.76 19.42 0.46
CA LEU A 240 -3.03 20.29 -0.46
C LEU A 240 -3.04 19.74 -1.88
N PHE A 241 -2.79 18.44 -2.03
CA PHE A 241 -2.86 17.76 -3.32
C PHE A 241 -4.25 17.88 -3.95
N LYS A 242 -5.33 17.65 -3.21
CA LYS A 242 -6.71 17.80 -3.74
C LYS A 242 -6.97 19.21 -4.26
N GLN A 243 -6.50 20.24 -3.56
CA GLN A 243 -6.64 21.63 -4.02
C GLN A 243 -5.89 21.86 -5.33
N VAL A 244 -4.62 21.45 -5.41
CA VAL A 244 -3.80 21.56 -6.62
C VAL A 244 -4.40 20.75 -7.77
N ALA A 245 -4.84 19.52 -7.50
CA ALA A 245 -5.46 18.63 -8.47
C ALA A 245 -6.77 19.22 -9.01
N SER A 246 -7.59 19.84 -8.15
CA SER A 246 -8.83 20.50 -8.57
C SER A 246 -8.56 21.65 -9.54
N ILE A 247 -7.53 22.47 -9.27
CA ILE A 247 -7.14 23.57 -10.16
C ILE A 247 -6.59 22.99 -11.47
N TYR A 248 -5.69 22.02 -11.39
CA TYR A 248 -5.07 21.39 -12.57
C TYR A 248 -6.09 20.71 -13.49
N LEU A 249 -7.03 19.95 -12.91
CA LEU A 249 -8.13 19.32 -13.66
C LEU A 249 -9.03 20.36 -14.31
N SER A 250 -9.31 21.47 -13.61
CA SER A 250 -10.11 22.54 -14.21
C SER A 250 -9.45 23.05 -15.49
N VAL A 251 -8.13 23.23 -15.52
CA VAL A 251 -7.43 23.72 -16.72
C VAL A 251 -7.45 22.69 -17.86
N ILE A 252 -7.15 21.43 -17.58
CA ILE A 252 -6.99 20.39 -18.62
C ILE A 252 -8.30 19.97 -19.24
N MET A 253 -9.39 19.93 -18.47
CA MET A 253 -10.70 19.49 -18.96
C MET A 253 -11.31 20.43 -20.02
N HIS A 254 -10.76 21.63 -20.23
CA HIS A 254 -11.19 22.53 -21.31
C HIS A 254 -10.68 22.10 -22.70
N GLY A 255 -9.67 21.23 -22.79
CA GLY A 255 -9.11 20.77 -24.06
C GLY A 255 -9.75 19.46 -24.57
N PRO A 256 -9.82 19.22 -25.89
CA PRO A 256 -10.38 17.98 -26.47
C PRO A 256 -9.68 16.69 -25.99
N ALA A 257 -8.36 16.77 -25.76
CA ALA A 257 -7.59 15.66 -25.19
C ALA A 257 -7.91 15.44 -23.71
N GLY A 258 -8.13 16.51 -22.95
CA GLY A 258 -8.46 16.44 -21.52
C GLY A 258 -9.86 15.88 -21.27
N SER A 259 -10.86 16.24 -22.07
CA SER A 259 -12.20 15.66 -21.94
C SER A 259 -12.24 14.17 -22.28
N THR A 260 -11.40 13.73 -23.22
CA THR A 260 -11.38 12.34 -23.70
C THR A 260 -10.53 11.42 -22.81
N PHE A 261 -9.31 11.85 -22.46
CA PHE A 261 -8.35 11.03 -21.70
C PHE A 261 -8.24 11.41 -20.21
N GLY A 262 -8.71 12.61 -19.84
CA GLY A 262 -8.58 13.16 -18.49
C GLY A 262 -9.18 12.32 -17.38
N PRO A 263 -10.35 11.65 -17.54
CA PRO A 263 -10.88 10.80 -16.47
C PRO A 263 -9.93 9.66 -16.09
N VAL A 264 -9.39 8.93 -17.06
CA VAL A 264 -8.49 7.79 -16.82
C VAL A 264 -7.16 8.28 -16.25
N LEU A 265 -6.54 9.28 -16.88
CA LEU A 265 -5.26 9.84 -16.41
C LEU A 265 -5.40 10.50 -15.04
N GLY A 266 -6.50 11.21 -14.79
CA GLY A 266 -6.80 11.85 -13.52
C GLY A 266 -6.89 10.85 -12.39
N ILE A 267 -7.60 9.73 -12.60
CA ILE A 267 -7.67 8.64 -11.63
C ILE A 267 -6.28 8.03 -11.38
N MET A 268 -5.50 7.77 -12.44
CA MET A 268 -4.15 7.19 -12.30
C MET A 268 -3.21 8.11 -11.51
N VAL A 269 -3.15 9.39 -11.86
CA VAL A 269 -2.33 10.38 -11.16
C VAL A 269 -2.81 10.55 -9.72
N PHE A 270 -4.12 10.61 -9.50
CA PHE A 270 -4.70 10.71 -8.17
C PHE A 270 -4.31 9.51 -7.30
N ALA A 271 -4.48 8.30 -7.79
CA ALA A 271 -4.11 7.08 -7.08
C ALA A 271 -2.59 7.01 -6.84
N TYR A 272 -1.78 7.38 -7.83
CA TYR A 272 -0.32 7.39 -7.70
C TYR A 272 0.20 8.37 -6.65
N ILE A 273 -0.26 9.62 -6.69
CA ILE A 273 0.14 10.62 -5.70
C ILE A 273 -0.38 10.26 -4.31
N THR A 274 -1.60 9.74 -4.19
CA THR A 274 -2.15 9.30 -2.90
C THR A 274 -1.34 8.13 -2.32
N ALA A 275 -1.03 7.12 -3.13
CA ALA A 275 -0.18 6.00 -2.71
C ALA A 275 1.21 6.50 -2.30
N ARG A 276 1.78 7.44 -3.06
CA ARG A 276 3.09 8.03 -2.76
C ARG A 276 3.09 8.82 -1.45
N LEU A 277 2.05 9.62 -1.18
CA LEU A 277 1.86 10.32 0.09
C LEU A 277 1.78 9.34 1.27
N LEU A 278 0.98 8.27 1.12
CA LEU A 278 0.87 7.21 2.13
C LEU A 278 2.23 6.57 2.42
N LEU A 279 2.98 6.19 1.39
CA LEU A 279 4.28 5.52 1.54
C LEU A 279 5.35 6.47 2.10
N TYR A 280 5.36 7.74 1.70
CA TYR A 280 6.27 8.74 2.27
C TYR A 280 5.98 9.01 3.74
N ALA A 281 4.71 9.16 4.11
CA ALA A 281 4.32 9.30 5.51
C ALA A 281 4.73 8.06 6.33
N THR A 282 4.60 6.87 5.74
CA THR A 282 5.03 5.62 6.37
C THR A 282 6.55 5.57 6.53
N ALA A 283 7.33 5.95 5.52
CA ALA A 283 8.79 6.02 5.59
C ALA A 283 9.26 7.07 6.61
N TRP A 284 8.54 8.19 6.73
CA TRP A 284 8.78 9.21 7.75
C TRP A 284 8.55 8.67 9.16
N ALA A 285 7.46 7.91 9.35
CA ALA A 285 7.21 7.20 10.60
C ALA A 285 8.33 6.21 10.92
N ALA A 286 8.74 5.38 9.95
CA ALA A 286 9.75 4.35 10.11
C ALA A 286 11.13 4.89 10.49
N THR A 287 11.45 6.11 10.06
CA THR A 287 12.76 6.75 10.31
C THR A 287 12.79 7.64 11.56
N SER A 288 11.64 7.84 12.22
CA SER A 288 11.58 8.67 13.43
C SER A 288 12.35 8.01 14.59
N ASP A 289 13.09 8.81 15.36
CA ASP A 289 13.96 8.31 16.42
C ASP A 289 13.19 7.54 17.51
N ALA A 290 11.91 7.88 17.73
CA ALA A 290 11.02 7.16 18.65
C ALA A 290 10.76 5.70 18.25
N ASN A 291 11.02 5.34 16.99
CA ASN A 291 10.80 4.00 16.46
C ASN A 291 12.09 3.20 16.24
N ARG A 292 13.27 3.75 16.60
CA ARG A 292 14.56 3.05 16.46
C ARG A 292 14.62 1.73 17.22
N SER A 293 13.90 1.60 18.34
CA SER A 293 13.80 0.36 19.12
C SER A 293 12.96 -0.73 18.47
N PHE A 294 12.17 -0.40 17.44
CA PHE A 294 11.31 -1.33 16.70
C PHE A 294 11.86 -1.64 15.31
N VAL A 295 13.10 -1.23 15.02
CA VAL A 295 13.77 -1.57 13.76
C VAL A 295 14.06 -3.06 13.77
N TYR A 296 13.57 -3.75 12.74
CA TYR A 296 13.87 -5.16 12.54
C TYR A 296 15.38 -5.37 12.40
N VAL A 297 15.95 -6.17 13.31
CA VAL A 297 17.34 -6.63 13.22
C VAL A 297 17.30 -8.02 12.62
N PRO A 298 17.84 -8.24 11.40
CA PRO A 298 17.87 -9.58 10.83
C PRO A 298 18.64 -10.52 11.74
N PRO A 299 18.23 -11.80 11.86
CA PRO A 299 19.02 -12.78 12.57
C PRO A 299 20.42 -12.83 11.95
N PRO A 300 21.48 -13.01 12.77
CA PRO A 300 22.83 -13.13 12.24
C PRO A 300 22.89 -14.24 11.21
N GLU A 301 23.70 -14.04 10.16
CA GLU A 301 23.90 -15.07 9.14
C GLU A 301 24.29 -16.39 9.82
N PRO A 302 23.81 -17.55 9.31
CA PRO A 302 24.13 -18.84 9.90
C PRO A 302 25.63 -18.95 10.07
N VAL A 303 26.08 -19.12 11.31
CA VAL A 303 27.51 -19.28 11.60
C VAL A 303 27.95 -20.55 10.87
N VAL A 304 28.74 -20.38 9.80
CA VAL A 304 29.38 -21.49 9.12
C VAL A 304 30.47 -21.99 10.05
N ILE A 305 30.15 -22.99 10.87
CA ILE A 305 31.13 -23.67 11.71
C ILE A 305 32.03 -24.48 10.77
N THR A 306 33.10 -23.88 10.28
CA THR A 306 34.16 -24.62 9.59
C THR A 306 34.93 -25.40 10.65
N THR A 307 34.63 -26.68 10.83
CA THR A 307 35.47 -27.55 11.64
C THR A 307 36.80 -27.73 10.91
N ARG A 308 37.84 -27.00 11.32
CA ARG A 308 39.21 -27.29 10.89
C ARG A 308 39.59 -28.61 11.54
N VAL A 309 39.47 -29.70 10.79
CA VAL A 309 40.06 -30.98 11.19
C VAL A 309 41.56 -30.81 11.05
N GLU A 310 42.23 -30.38 12.12
CA GLU A 310 43.67 -30.58 12.23
C GLU A 310 43.90 -32.08 12.36
N THR A 311 44.16 -32.73 11.23
CA THR A 311 44.78 -34.04 11.23
C THR A 311 46.17 -33.84 11.80
N VAL A 312 46.30 -33.90 13.12
CA VAL A 312 47.58 -34.15 13.77
C VAL A 312 47.98 -35.53 13.29
N GLU A 313 48.75 -35.58 12.21
CA GLU A 313 49.41 -36.80 11.74
C GLU A 313 50.43 -37.17 12.81
N ARG A 314 49.96 -37.81 13.88
CA ARG A 314 50.81 -38.42 14.88
C ARG A 314 51.48 -39.59 14.17
N SER A 315 52.58 -39.31 13.48
CA SER A 315 53.52 -40.31 13.01
C SER A 315 53.90 -41.16 14.22
N SER A 316 53.18 -42.26 14.39
CA SER A 316 53.47 -43.24 15.41
C SER A 316 54.82 -43.81 15.03
N LYS A 317 55.87 -43.48 15.80
CA LYS A 317 57.22 -44.02 15.61
C LYS A 317 57.20 -45.56 15.50
N LEU A 318 56.21 -46.19 16.13
CA LEU A 318 55.90 -47.62 16.04
C LEU A 318 55.42 -48.06 14.63
N GLY A 319 54.61 -47.26 13.94
CA GLY A 319 54.17 -47.55 12.57
C GLY A 319 55.31 -47.46 11.55
N VAL A 320 56.20 -46.47 11.70
CA VAL A 320 57.40 -46.34 10.87
C VAL A 320 58.38 -47.49 11.14
N LEU A 321 58.61 -47.84 12.41
CA LEU A 321 59.45 -48.98 12.78
C LEU A 321 58.89 -50.33 12.31
N ALA A 322 57.57 -50.53 12.38
CA ALA A 322 56.93 -51.74 11.87
C ALA A 322 57.06 -51.87 10.34
N ALA A 323 56.94 -50.76 9.60
CA ALA A 323 57.15 -50.75 8.14
C ALA A 323 58.61 -51.07 7.76
N PHE A 324 59.59 -50.51 8.49
CA PHE A 324 61.00 -50.85 8.30
C PHE A 324 61.31 -52.32 8.66
N GLY A 325 60.71 -52.86 9.73
CA GLY A 325 60.86 -54.25 10.13
C GLY A 325 60.30 -55.24 9.10
N ALA A 326 59.10 -54.96 8.56
CA ALA A 326 58.49 -55.78 7.51
C ALA A 326 59.32 -55.76 6.22
N GLY A 327 59.90 -54.62 5.84
CA GLY A 327 60.80 -54.51 4.69
C GLY A 327 62.09 -55.32 4.84
N ALA A 328 62.69 -55.33 6.03
CA ALA A 328 63.91 -56.10 6.30
C ALA A 328 63.69 -57.62 6.26
N VAL A 329 62.55 -58.10 6.78
CA VAL A 329 62.20 -59.53 6.74
C VAL A 329 61.87 -59.98 5.30
N GLY A 330 61.20 -59.13 4.51
CA GLY A 330 60.93 -59.40 3.10
C GLY A 330 62.21 -59.50 2.26
N ALA A 331 63.18 -58.60 2.47
CA ALA A 331 64.46 -58.62 1.76
C ALA A 331 65.30 -59.87 2.11
N LEU A 332 65.29 -60.30 3.37
CA LEU A 332 66.01 -61.51 3.79
C LEU A 332 65.33 -62.80 3.29
N GLY A 333 64.00 -62.84 3.24
CA GLY A 333 63.25 -63.99 2.72
C GLY A 333 63.48 -64.24 1.23
N ILE A 334 63.60 -63.17 0.42
CA ILE A 334 63.91 -63.28 -1.02
C ILE A 334 65.36 -63.74 -1.26
N SER A 335 66.30 -63.39 -0.36
CA SER A 335 67.70 -63.83 -0.50
C SER A 335 67.92 -65.32 -0.23
N TRP A 336 67.04 -65.95 0.55
CA TRP A 336 67.16 -67.36 0.91
C TRP A 336 66.57 -68.30 -0.16
N LEU A 337 65.61 -67.83 -0.96
CA LEU A 337 65.01 -68.61 -2.04
C LEU A 337 65.91 -68.74 -3.30
N GLY A 338 66.95 -67.91 -3.42
CA GLY A 338 67.85 -67.89 -4.59
C GLY A 338 69.07 -68.82 -4.49
N ARG A 339 69.17 -69.68 -3.46
CA ARG A 339 70.38 -70.47 -3.16
C ARG A 339 70.20 -72.00 -3.18
N GLY A 340 69.07 -72.51 -3.66
CA GLY A 340 68.84 -73.95 -3.82
C GLY A 340 68.55 -74.30 -5.28
N GLY A 341 69.60 -74.57 -6.05
CA GLY A 341 69.49 -74.93 -7.46
C GLY A 341 70.86 -75.10 -8.10
N ASP A 342 71.61 -76.08 -7.62
CA ASP A 342 72.66 -76.83 -8.34
C ASP A 342 72.60 -78.29 -7.85
#